data_AF-A5JVP8-F1
#
_entry.id   AF-A5JVP8-F1
#
_cell.length_a   1.000
_cell.length_b   1.000
_cell.length_c   1.000
_cell.angle_alpha   90.00
_cell.angle_beta   90.00
_cell.angle_gamma   90.00
#
_symmetry.space_group_name_H-M   'P 1'
#
loop_
_entity.id
_entity.type
_entity.pdbx_description
1 polymer ?
#
loop_
_entity_poly.entity_id
_entity_poly.type
_entity_poly.pdbx_seq_one_letter_code
_entity_poly.pdbx_strand_id
1 'polypeptide(L)'
;DAMGMNMVSKGVQNVLDFLQTDYPDMDIISISGNFCSDKKPAAVNWIEGRGKSVVCEAIIKEDVVKKVLKTSVDALVELNTLKNLAGSAIAGVLGGFNAHASNIVSAIYIATGQDPAQNIESSHCITMMEAVNNREDLHISVTMPCIEVGTVGGGTQLSSQSACLNLLGVKGANMESPGANARLLATVVAGAVLAGELSLMSALAAGQLVRSHMKYNRSTKDM
;
A
#
# COMPACT_ATOMS: atom_id res chain seq x y z
N ASP A 1 -7.68 -7.91 14.15
CA ASP A 1 -6.88 -6.68 14.38
C ASP A 1 -5.39 -6.92 14.37
N ALA A 2 -4.86 -8.08 14.77
CA ALA A 2 -3.48 -8.42 14.46
C ALA A 2 -3.26 -8.57 12.95
N MET A 3 -2.03 -8.35 12.48
CA MET A 3 -1.63 -8.65 11.09
C MET A 3 -1.78 -10.16 10.81
N GLY A 4 -1.39 -11.00 11.78
CA GLY A 4 -1.84 -12.39 11.85
C GLY A 4 -0.78 -13.46 11.54
N MET A 5 0.43 -13.11 11.11
CA MET A 5 1.47 -14.10 10.73
C MET A 5 1.67 -15.21 11.78
N ASN A 6 1.93 -14.88 13.05
CA ASN A 6 2.11 -15.89 14.10
C ASN A 6 0.86 -16.73 14.37
N MET A 7 -0.32 -16.11 14.27
CA MET A 7 -1.60 -16.78 14.49
C MET A 7 -1.87 -17.80 13.37
N VAL A 8 -1.63 -17.40 12.12
CA VAL A 8 -1.80 -18.27 10.94
C VAL A 8 -0.78 -19.39 10.96
N SER A 9 0.50 -19.12 11.24
CA SER A 9 1.53 -20.17 11.35
C SER A 9 1.17 -21.22 12.39
N LYS A 10 0.68 -20.81 13.57
CA LYS A 10 0.23 -21.76 14.59
C LYS A 10 -0.96 -22.61 14.10
N GLY A 11 -1.91 -22.00 13.40
CA GLY A 11 -3.04 -22.72 12.80
C GLY A 11 -2.58 -23.73 11.75
N VAL A 12 -1.65 -23.35 10.87
CA VAL A 12 -1.08 -24.23 9.85
C VAL A 12 -0.35 -25.41 10.48
N GLN A 13 0.43 -25.20 11.54
CA GLN A 13 1.11 -26.30 12.24
C GLN A 13 0.10 -27.35 12.71
N ASN A 14 -0.98 -26.92 13.39
CA ASN A 14 -2.01 -27.85 13.86
C ASN A 14 -2.69 -28.61 12.71
N VAL A 15 -2.90 -27.96 11.56
CA VAL A 15 -3.47 -28.61 10.36
C VAL A 15 -2.49 -29.62 9.78
N LEU A 16 -1.20 -29.29 9.71
CA LEU A 16 -0.17 -30.21 9.23
C LEU A 16 -0.04 -31.44 10.14
N ASP A 17 -0.06 -31.24 11.46
CA ASP A 17 -0.03 -32.34 12.44
C ASP A 17 -1.26 -33.27 12.28
N PHE A 18 -2.43 -32.69 12.00
CA PHE A 18 -3.64 -33.45 11.69
C PHE A 18 -3.52 -34.20 10.35
N LEU A 19 -3.00 -33.56 9.30
CA LEU A 19 -2.83 -34.23 8.01
C LEU A 19 -1.86 -35.41 8.08
N GLN A 20 -0.84 -35.35 8.95
CA GLN A 20 0.06 -36.48 9.18
C GLN A 20 -0.63 -37.70 9.82
N THR A 21 -1.79 -37.54 10.47
CA THR A 21 -2.54 -38.72 10.94
C THR A 21 -3.20 -39.47 9.80
N ASP A 22 -3.64 -38.75 8.76
CA ASP A 22 -4.29 -39.33 7.58
C ASP A 22 -3.28 -39.77 6.51
N TYR A 23 -2.14 -39.08 6.44
CA TYR A 23 -1.05 -39.32 5.49
C TYR A 23 0.28 -39.52 6.26
N PRO A 24 0.48 -40.69 6.90
CA PRO A 24 1.65 -40.93 7.75
C PRO A 24 2.98 -41.02 6.98
N ASP A 25 2.93 -41.12 5.66
CA ASP A 25 4.09 -41.05 4.75
C ASP A 25 4.41 -39.62 4.28
N MET A 26 3.61 -38.61 4.65
CA MET A 26 3.85 -37.21 4.34
C MET A 26 4.98 -36.64 5.23
N ASP A 27 6.03 -36.14 4.58
CA ASP A 27 7.13 -35.43 5.24
C ASP A 27 6.94 -33.90 5.17
N ILE A 28 6.95 -33.24 6.33
CA ILE A 28 6.83 -31.78 6.44
C ILE A 28 8.25 -31.19 6.42
N ILE A 29 8.66 -30.69 5.26
CA ILE A 29 9.99 -30.06 5.09
C ILE A 29 10.04 -28.68 5.76
N SER A 30 8.98 -27.87 5.60
CA SER A 30 8.89 -26.52 6.17
C SER A 30 7.44 -26.06 6.24
N ILE A 31 7.10 -25.30 7.29
CA ILE A 31 5.80 -24.65 7.42
C ILE A 31 5.59 -23.51 6.40
N SER A 32 6.67 -22.96 5.86
CA SER A 32 6.67 -21.92 4.85
C SER A 32 7.50 -22.37 3.65
N GLY A 33 6.81 -22.74 2.57
CA GLY A 33 7.40 -23.08 1.28
C GLY A 33 7.55 -21.88 0.33
N ASN A 34 7.56 -20.65 0.85
CA ASN A 34 7.51 -19.40 0.08
C ASN A 34 6.25 -19.17 -0.79
N PHE A 35 5.27 -20.07 -0.73
CA PHE A 35 3.97 -19.87 -1.41
C PHE A 35 3.00 -18.98 -0.63
N CYS A 36 3.43 -18.37 0.48
CA CYS A 36 2.63 -17.42 1.23
C CYS A 36 2.28 -16.15 0.43
N SER A 37 3.17 -15.44 -0.27
CA SER A 37 4.63 -15.24 -0.03
C SER A 37 4.82 -14.09 0.97
N ASP A 38 5.82 -14.15 1.86
CA ASP A 38 6.08 -13.11 2.88
C ASP A 38 7.44 -12.42 2.70
N LYS A 39 7.44 -11.09 2.57
CA LYS A 39 8.60 -10.22 2.34
C LYS A 39 9.37 -10.54 1.06
N LYS A 40 8.69 -11.07 0.02
CA LYS A 40 9.25 -11.29 -1.32
C LYS A 40 8.23 -10.92 -2.41
N PRO A 41 8.66 -10.28 -3.51
CA PRO A 41 7.76 -9.99 -4.62
C PRO A 41 7.24 -11.30 -5.22
N ALA A 42 5.92 -11.49 -5.23
CA ALA A 42 5.30 -12.74 -5.69
C ALA A 42 3.96 -12.49 -6.37
N ALA A 43 3.75 -13.12 -7.53
CA ALA A 43 2.55 -12.90 -8.34
C ALA A 43 1.29 -13.40 -7.64
N VAL A 44 1.41 -14.45 -6.81
CA VAL A 44 0.30 -14.97 -6.00
C VAL A 44 -0.30 -13.89 -5.10
N ASN A 45 0.52 -13.04 -4.48
CA ASN A 45 0.02 -11.95 -3.63
C ASN A 45 -0.68 -10.85 -4.43
N TRP A 46 -0.24 -10.62 -5.68
CA TRP A 46 -0.89 -9.67 -6.59
C TRP A 46 -2.24 -10.17 -7.08
N ILE A 47 -2.33 -11.46 -7.43
CA ILE A 47 -3.50 -12.07 -8.07
C ILE A 47 -4.55 -12.50 -7.03
N GLU A 48 -4.14 -13.25 -6.01
CA GLU A 48 -5.03 -13.83 -4.99
C GLU A 48 -5.21 -12.89 -3.78
N GLY A 49 -4.35 -11.87 -3.66
CA GLY A 49 -4.32 -10.97 -2.50
C GLY A 49 -3.63 -11.58 -1.29
N ARG A 50 -3.29 -10.73 -0.31
CA ARG A 50 -2.70 -11.14 0.97
C ARG A 50 -2.92 -10.08 2.05
N GLY A 51 -3.53 -10.44 3.18
CA GLY A 51 -3.86 -9.45 4.21
C GLY A 51 -5.17 -8.72 3.90
N LYS A 52 -5.12 -7.48 3.41
CA LYS A 52 -6.31 -6.69 3.04
C LYS A 52 -6.20 -6.20 1.59
N SER A 53 -7.19 -6.53 0.77
CA SER A 53 -7.38 -5.96 -0.57
C SER A 53 -8.23 -4.71 -0.46
N VAL A 54 -7.69 -3.57 -0.90
CA VAL A 54 -8.35 -2.27 -0.76
C VAL A 54 -8.33 -1.52 -2.10
N VAL A 55 -9.46 -0.93 -2.44
CA VAL A 55 -9.60 0.06 -3.52
C VAL A 55 -9.97 1.40 -2.89
N CYS A 56 -9.31 2.46 -3.32
CA CYS A 56 -9.66 3.84 -2.96
C CYS A 56 -9.78 4.67 -4.24
N GLU A 57 -10.78 5.54 -4.32
CA GLU A 57 -11.03 6.39 -5.48
C GLU A 57 -11.48 7.78 -5.08
N ALA A 58 -11.28 8.75 -5.97
CA ALA A 58 -11.74 10.12 -5.82
C ALA A 58 -12.00 10.78 -7.19
N ILE A 59 -12.89 11.76 -7.20
CA ILE A 59 -13.05 12.70 -8.32
C ILE A 59 -12.45 14.05 -7.90
N ILE A 60 -11.46 14.52 -8.65
CA ILE A 60 -10.80 15.81 -8.45
C ILE A 60 -11.30 16.77 -9.50
N LYS A 61 -11.95 17.84 -9.04
CA LYS A 61 -12.53 18.85 -9.92
C LYS A 61 -11.46 19.60 -10.73
N GLU A 62 -11.80 20.00 -11.94
CA GLU A 62 -10.89 20.73 -12.85
C GLU A 62 -10.18 21.91 -12.17
N ASP A 63 -10.93 22.68 -11.37
CA ASP A 63 -10.41 23.87 -10.70
C ASP A 63 -9.36 23.52 -9.64
N VAL A 64 -9.51 22.39 -8.94
CA VAL A 64 -8.52 21.84 -8.01
C VAL A 64 -7.29 21.35 -8.77
N VAL A 65 -7.47 20.65 -9.89
CA VAL A 65 -6.35 20.19 -10.73
C VAL A 65 -5.50 21.38 -11.21
N LYS A 66 -6.14 22.43 -11.72
CA LYS A 66 -5.43 23.64 -12.19
C LYS A 66 -4.82 24.44 -11.04
N LYS A 67 -5.60 24.72 -9.98
CA LYS A 67 -5.20 25.67 -8.93
C LYS A 67 -4.31 25.04 -7.85
N VAL A 68 -4.49 23.78 -7.51
CA VAL A 68 -3.71 23.11 -6.46
C VAL A 68 -2.60 22.27 -7.08
N LEU A 69 -2.95 21.39 -8.02
CA LEU A 69 -2.01 20.45 -8.62
C LEU A 69 -1.14 21.06 -9.73
N LYS A 70 -1.51 22.26 -10.21
CA LYS A 70 -0.74 23.06 -11.19
C LYS A 70 -0.48 22.31 -12.51
N THR A 71 -1.45 21.49 -12.93
CA THR A 71 -1.39 20.69 -14.15
C THR A 71 -2.77 20.63 -14.84
N SER A 72 -2.96 19.78 -15.85
CA SER A 72 -4.24 19.50 -16.50
C SER A 72 -4.64 18.02 -16.35
N VAL A 73 -5.93 17.73 -16.51
CA VAL A 73 -6.46 16.36 -16.48
C VAL A 73 -5.83 15.51 -17.59
N ASP A 74 -5.79 16.04 -18.82
CA ASP A 74 -5.21 15.31 -19.96
C ASP A 74 -3.73 14.94 -19.71
N ALA A 75 -2.93 15.86 -19.16
CA ALA A 75 -1.53 15.60 -18.86
C ALA A 75 -1.35 14.51 -17.79
N LEU A 76 -2.23 14.46 -16.78
CA LEU A 76 -2.21 13.43 -15.75
C LEU A 76 -2.59 12.05 -16.31
N VAL A 77 -3.65 11.98 -17.12
CA VAL A 77 -4.11 10.74 -17.75
C VAL A 77 -3.05 10.20 -18.71
N GLU A 78 -2.47 11.06 -19.54
CA GLU A 78 -1.39 10.70 -20.47
C GLU A 78 -0.17 10.18 -19.70
N LEU A 79 0.30 10.94 -18.70
CA LEU A 79 1.46 10.54 -17.89
C LEU A 79 1.21 9.22 -17.15
N ASN A 80 0.03 9.00 -16.57
CA ASN A 80 -0.29 7.75 -15.89
C ASN A 80 -0.22 6.55 -16.85
N THR A 81 -0.78 6.72 -18.04
CA THR A 81 -0.76 5.68 -19.08
C THR A 81 0.67 5.36 -19.52
N LEU A 82 1.48 6.37 -19.78
CA LEU A 82 2.85 6.19 -20.26
C LEU A 82 3.79 5.67 -19.16
N LYS A 83 3.70 6.23 -17.95
CA LYS A 83 4.61 5.92 -16.84
C LYS A 83 4.18 4.67 -16.07
N ASN A 84 3.01 4.72 -15.45
CA ASN A 84 2.60 3.72 -14.47
C ASN A 84 2.10 2.43 -15.13
N LEU A 85 1.57 2.52 -16.36
CA LEU A 85 1.12 1.34 -17.11
C LEU A 85 2.19 0.88 -18.11
N ALA A 86 2.39 1.61 -19.21
CA ALA A 86 3.27 1.18 -20.30
C ALA A 86 4.74 1.06 -19.84
N GLY A 87 5.24 2.06 -19.09
CA GLY A 87 6.59 2.06 -18.55
C GLY A 87 6.84 0.88 -17.61
N SER A 88 5.95 0.64 -16.64
CA SER A 88 6.04 -0.50 -15.73
C SER A 88 5.92 -1.85 -16.47
N ALA A 89 5.08 -1.94 -17.51
CA ALA A 89 4.96 -3.14 -18.34
C ALA A 89 6.26 -3.45 -19.09
N ILE A 90 6.88 -2.46 -19.73
CA ILE A 90 8.17 -2.62 -20.42
C ILE A 90 9.30 -2.98 -19.44
N ALA A 91 9.26 -2.42 -18.23
CA ALA A 91 10.23 -2.71 -17.19
C ALA A 91 10.04 -4.10 -16.52
N GLY A 92 8.99 -4.85 -16.87
CA GLY A 92 8.70 -6.16 -16.27
C GLY A 92 8.37 -6.08 -14.78
N VAL A 93 7.75 -4.97 -14.34
CA VAL A 93 7.44 -4.74 -12.94
C VAL A 93 6.25 -5.61 -12.51
N LEU A 94 6.40 -6.29 -11.37
CA LEU A 94 5.33 -7.09 -10.75
C LEU A 94 4.59 -6.28 -9.69
N GLY A 95 3.29 -6.02 -9.89
CA GLY A 95 2.42 -5.32 -8.94
C GLY A 95 2.76 -3.84 -8.69
N GLY A 96 3.76 -3.27 -9.38
CA GLY A 96 4.23 -1.90 -9.21
C GLY A 96 3.75 -0.96 -10.33
N PHE A 97 2.45 -0.91 -10.59
CA PHE A 97 1.84 -0.04 -11.60
C PHE A 97 1.44 1.31 -10.99
N ASN A 98 2.38 1.95 -10.29
CA ASN A 98 2.18 3.16 -9.50
C ASN A 98 3.43 4.04 -9.53
N ALA A 99 3.34 5.25 -8.99
CA ALA A 99 4.45 6.19 -8.95
C ALA A 99 5.38 5.96 -7.75
N HIS A 100 4.83 5.93 -6.53
CA HIS A 100 5.60 5.79 -5.29
C HIS A 100 4.81 5.27 -4.09
N ALA A 101 3.88 4.33 -4.28
CA ALA A 101 3.08 3.75 -3.18
C ALA A 101 3.97 3.27 -2.00
N SER A 102 5.12 2.68 -2.32
CA SER A 102 6.15 2.23 -1.37
C SER A 102 6.63 3.30 -0.38
N ASN A 103 6.75 4.56 -0.82
CA ASN A 103 7.15 5.66 0.06
C ASN A 103 6.10 5.88 1.16
N ILE A 104 4.83 5.94 0.77
CA ILE A 104 3.72 6.23 1.67
C ILE A 104 3.48 5.06 2.63
N VAL A 105 3.49 3.83 2.10
CA VAL A 105 3.36 2.59 2.89
C VAL A 105 4.47 2.53 3.93
N SER A 106 5.73 2.69 3.52
CA SER A 106 6.88 2.67 4.44
C SER A 106 6.76 3.72 5.55
N ALA A 107 6.38 4.95 5.21
CA ALA A 107 6.24 6.03 6.18
C ALA A 107 5.16 5.72 7.23
N ILE A 108 3.99 5.27 6.79
CA ILE A 108 2.89 4.89 7.70
C ILE A 108 3.29 3.67 8.53
N TYR A 109 3.95 2.68 7.93
CA TYR A 109 4.32 1.43 8.59
C TYR A 109 5.28 1.69 9.75
N ILE A 110 6.32 2.50 9.51
CA ILE A 110 7.28 2.90 10.54
C ILE A 110 6.60 3.71 11.65
N ALA A 111 5.74 4.67 11.28
CA ALA A 111 5.04 5.51 12.24
C ALA A 111 4.05 4.74 13.11
N THR A 112 3.37 3.74 12.55
CA THR A 112 2.29 2.99 13.22
C THR A 112 2.71 1.62 13.74
N GLY A 113 4.00 1.28 13.67
CA GLY A 113 4.54 0.05 14.28
C GLY A 113 4.23 -1.23 13.53
N GLN A 114 4.04 -1.13 12.21
CA GLN A 114 3.92 -2.28 11.33
C GLN A 114 5.30 -2.89 11.04
N ASP A 115 5.34 -4.00 10.31
CA ASP A 115 6.60 -4.61 9.85
C ASP A 115 7.07 -3.93 8.55
N PRO A 116 8.15 -3.12 8.56
CA PRO A 116 8.57 -2.37 7.38
C PRO A 116 9.05 -3.27 6.23
N ALA A 117 9.45 -4.52 6.50
CA ALA A 117 9.87 -5.45 5.46
C ALA A 117 8.69 -5.91 4.58
N GLN A 118 7.47 -5.88 5.12
CA GLN A 118 6.25 -6.21 4.38
C GLN A 118 5.83 -5.12 3.39
N ASN A 119 6.55 -3.98 3.36
CA ASN A 119 6.40 -3.00 2.28
C ASN A 119 6.65 -3.60 0.89
N ILE A 120 7.46 -4.66 0.80
CA ILE A 120 7.73 -5.37 -0.47
C ILE A 120 6.42 -5.77 -1.17
N GLU A 121 5.45 -6.28 -0.43
CA GLU A 121 4.16 -6.71 -1.00
C GLU A 121 3.06 -5.69 -0.72
N SER A 122 3.06 -5.07 0.46
CA SER A 122 2.04 -4.08 0.83
C SER A 122 2.05 -2.83 -0.05
N SER A 123 3.13 -2.58 -0.80
CA SER A 123 3.21 -1.49 -1.78
C SER A 123 2.78 -1.89 -3.19
N HIS A 124 2.36 -3.14 -3.42
CA HIS A 124 1.72 -3.50 -4.67
C HIS A 124 0.46 -2.64 -4.85
N CYS A 125 0.44 -1.91 -5.95
CA CYS A 125 -0.55 -0.90 -6.24
C CYS A 125 -0.62 -0.69 -7.75
N ILE A 126 -1.85 -0.63 -8.27
CA ILE A 126 -2.14 -0.06 -9.59
C ILE A 126 -2.89 1.25 -9.43
N THR A 127 -2.34 2.30 -10.04
CA THR A 127 -2.94 3.63 -10.08
C THR A 127 -3.59 3.84 -11.45
N MET A 128 -4.88 4.15 -11.45
CA MET A 128 -5.65 4.46 -12.65
C MET A 128 -6.10 5.92 -12.62
N MET A 129 -6.11 6.56 -13.78
CA MET A 129 -6.54 7.93 -13.95
C MET A 129 -7.36 8.06 -15.22
N GLU A 130 -8.54 8.64 -15.11
CA GLU A 130 -9.48 8.81 -16.22
C GLU A 130 -10.07 10.21 -16.22
N ALA A 131 -10.30 10.75 -17.41
CA ALA A 131 -11.00 12.03 -17.57
C ALA A 131 -12.51 11.76 -17.55
N VAL A 132 -13.23 12.37 -16.61
CA VAL A 132 -14.68 12.21 -16.42
C VAL A 132 -15.40 13.55 -16.53
N ASN A 133 -16.74 13.55 -16.50
CA ASN A 133 -17.55 14.77 -16.59
C ASN A 133 -17.15 15.66 -17.78
N ASN A 134 -17.30 15.14 -19.00
CA ASN A 134 -16.87 15.81 -20.24
C ASN A 134 -15.37 16.10 -20.33
N ARG A 135 -14.55 15.28 -19.64
CA ARG A 135 -13.08 15.38 -19.55
C ARG A 135 -12.57 16.57 -18.73
N GLU A 136 -13.43 17.24 -17.98
CA GLU A 136 -13.05 18.37 -17.13
C GLU A 136 -12.48 17.90 -15.78
N ASP A 137 -13.03 16.82 -15.23
CA ASP A 137 -12.64 16.30 -13.92
C ASP A 137 -11.75 15.07 -14.05
N LEU A 138 -10.89 14.85 -13.05
CA LEU A 138 -10.04 13.67 -12.96
C LEU A 138 -10.66 12.66 -12.01
N HIS A 139 -11.00 11.47 -12.50
CA HIS A 139 -11.15 10.30 -11.65
C HIS A 139 -9.78 9.67 -11.43
N ILE A 140 -9.45 9.38 -10.18
CA ILE A 140 -8.24 8.66 -9.79
C ILE A 140 -8.63 7.51 -8.87
N SER A 141 -8.01 6.36 -9.07
CA SER A 141 -8.11 5.23 -8.16
C SER A 141 -6.78 4.55 -7.92
N VAL A 142 -6.66 3.94 -6.75
CA VAL A 142 -5.58 3.02 -6.40
C VAL A 142 -6.18 1.70 -5.95
N THR A 143 -5.63 0.60 -6.45
CA THR A 143 -6.00 -0.76 -6.02
C THR A 143 -4.78 -1.45 -5.44
N MET A 144 -4.87 -1.85 -4.18
CA MET A 144 -3.79 -2.45 -3.40
C MET A 144 -4.25 -3.81 -2.85
N PRO A 145 -3.91 -4.92 -3.52
CA PRO A 145 -4.50 -6.24 -3.22
C PRO A 145 -3.89 -6.92 -1.98
N CYS A 146 -2.76 -6.44 -1.48
CA CYS A 146 -2.02 -7.16 -0.44
C CYS A 146 -1.47 -6.29 0.69
N ILE A 147 -2.31 -5.42 1.27
CA ILE A 147 -1.91 -4.59 2.42
C ILE A 147 -1.86 -5.44 3.70
N GLU A 148 -0.67 -5.62 4.27
CA GLU A 148 -0.44 -6.36 5.51
C GLU A 148 -0.29 -5.41 6.69
N VAL A 149 -1.39 -5.17 7.39
CA VAL A 149 -1.40 -4.30 8.58
C VAL A 149 -2.11 -4.94 9.76
N GLY A 150 -1.72 -4.48 10.95
CA GLY A 150 -2.38 -4.80 12.21
C GLY A 150 -2.33 -3.62 13.19
N THR A 151 -3.26 -3.65 14.14
CA THR A 151 -3.38 -2.64 15.20
C THR A 151 -3.14 -3.24 16.60
N VAL A 152 -2.79 -4.53 16.64
CA VAL A 152 -2.42 -5.32 17.82
C VAL A 152 -1.22 -6.20 17.48
N GLY A 153 -0.28 -6.30 18.43
CA GLY A 153 0.90 -7.16 18.33
C GLY A 153 2.08 -6.50 17.63
N GLY A 154 3.27 -7.12 17.73
CA GLY A 154 4.50 -6.57 17.14
C GLY A 154 4.83 -5.16 17.67
N GLY A 155 5.26 -4.29 16.76
CA GLY A 155 5.66 -2.91 17.05
C GLY A 155 4.51 -1.99 17.47
N THR A 156 3.26 -2.38 17.27
CA THR A 156 2.10 -1.53 17.60
C THR A 156 1.95 -1.28 19.11
N GLN A 157 2.63 -2.06 19.94
CA GLN A 157 2.61 -1.94 21.41
C GLN A 157 3.57 -0.88 21.94
N LEU A 158 4.53 -0.44 21.12
CA LEU A 158 5.47 0.61 21.51
C LEU A 158 4.73 1.94 21.68
N SER A 159 5.12 2.73 22.67
CA SER A 159 4.40 3.94 23.09
C SER A 159 4.25 4.96 21.96
N SER A 160 5.31 5.24 21.21
CA SER A 160 5.29 6.18 20.08
C SER A 160 4.37 5.70 18.95
N GLN A 161 4.49 4.44 18.55
CA GLN A 161 3.68 3.83 17.49
C GLN A 161 2.20 3.73 17.90
N SER A 162 1.93 3.41 19.17
CA SER A 162 0.59 3.45 19.76
C SER A 162 -0.03 4.85 19.68
N ALA A 163 0.75 5.91 19.92
CA ALA A 163 0.26 7.29 19.80
C ALA A 163 -0.16 7.63 18.36
N CYS A 164 0.61 7.19 17.36
CA CYS A 164 0.23 7.35 15.95
C CYS A 164 -1.04 6.56 15.58
N LEU A 165 -1.20 5.33 16.09
CA LEU A 165 -2.43 4.56 15.90
C LEU A 165 -3.64 5.18 16.60
N ASN A 166 -3.44 5.82 17.77
CA ASN A 166 -4.48 6.56 18.48
C ASN A 166 -4.92 7.80 17.69
N LEU A 167 -3.99 8.52 17.06
CA LEU A 167 -4.31 9.67 16.21
C LEU A 167 -5.22 9.28 15.04
N LEU A 168 -5.01 8.08 14.49
CA LEU A 168 -5.87 7.49 13.45
C LEU A 168 -7.15 6.83 14.01
N GLY A 169 -7.33 6.78 15.33
CA GLY A 169 -8.51 6.17 15.97
C GLY A 169 -8.58 4.63 15.87
N VAL A 170 -7.47 3.95 15.56
CA VAL A 170 -7.46 2.50 15.25
C VAL A 170 -6.62 1.67 16.23
N LYS A 171 -6.09 2.24 17.30
CA LYS A 171 -5.23 1.48 18.22
C LYS A 171 -5.99 0.34 18.90
N GLY A 172 -5.37 -0.83 18.94
CA GLY A 172 -5.87 -1.98 19.71
C GLY A 172 -6.89 -2.82 18.94
N ALA A 173 -7.43 -3.82 19.66
CA ALA A 173 -8.49 -4.69 19.14
C ALA A 173 -9.83 -3.95 19.17
N ASN A 174 -10.63 -4.15 18.13
CA ASN A 174 -12.01 -3.69 18.15
C ASN A 174 -12.89 -4.79 18.77
N MET A 175 -13.46 -4.53 19.96
CA MET A 175 -14.21 -5.52 20.72
C MET A 175 -15.60 -5.79 20.14
N GLU A 176 -16.20 -4.81 19.46
CA GLU A 176 -17.53 -4.93 18.87
C GLU A 176 -17.48 -5.58 17.48
N SER A 177 -16.47 -5.24 16.69
CA SER A 177 -16.25 -5.78 15.34
C SER A 177 -14.78 -6.15 15.14
N PRO A 178 -14.35 -7.36 15.57
CA PRO A 178 -12.97 -7.80 15.43
C PRO A 178 -12.43 -7.62 14.00
N GLY A 179 -11.27 -6.97 13.88
CA GLY A 179 -10.65 -6.64 12.61
C GLY A 179 -11.05 -5.29 12.02
N ALA A 180 -12.05 -4.58 12.57
CA ALA A 180 -12.47 -3.27 12.06
C ALA A 180 -11.37 -2.23 12.11
N ASN A 181 -10.57 -2.20 13.18
CA ASN A 181 -9.47 -1.25 13.32
C ASN A 181 -8.37 -1.52 12.28
N ALA A 182 -8.00 -2.79 12.06
CA ALA A 182 -7.04 -3.14 11.03
C ALA A 182 -7.55 -2.88 9.60
N ARG A 183 -8.85 -3.07 9.34
CA ARG A 183 -9.47 -2.69 8.05
C ARG A 183 -9.43 -1.18 7.84
N LEU A 184 -9.78 -0.39 8.86
CA LEU A 184 -9.71 1.06 8.79
C LEU A 184 -8.28 1.56 8.57
N LEU A 185 -7.28 0.97 9.25
CA LEU A 185 -5.87 1.29 8.99
C LEU A 185 -5.46 0.99 7.54
N ALA A 186 -5.90 -0.13 6.97
CA ALA A 186 -5.64 -0.45 5.57
C ALA A 186 -6.27 0.58 4.60
N THR A 187 -7.50 1.04 4.91
CA THR A 187 -8.15 2.13 4.15
C THR A 187 -7.37 3.45 4.26
N VAL A 188 -6.86 3.79 5.44
CA VAL A 188 -6.01 4.98 5.64
C VAL A 188 -4.73 4.88 4.80
N VAL A 189 -4.08 3.70 4.78
CA VAL A 189 -2.89 3.46 3.94
C VAL A 189 -3.23 3.68 2.47
N ALA A 190 -4.29 3.06 1.95
CA ALA A 190 -4.68 3.22 0.55
C ALA A 190 -5.07 4.67 0.19
N GLY A 191 -5.82 5.36 1.05
CA GLY A 191 -6.18 6.76 0.84
C GLY A 191 -4.97 7.69 0.86
N ALA A 192 -3.99 7.44 1.75
CA ALA A 192 -2.75 8.19 1.77
C ALA A 192 -1.89 7.91 0.52
N VAL A 193 -1.87 6.66 0.04
CA VAL A 193 -1.22 6.30 -1.23
C VAL A 193 -1.86 7.06 -2.38
N LEU A 194 -3.20 7.08 -2.50
CA LEU A 194 -3.91 7.84 -3.51
C LEU A 194 -3.52 9.32 -3.49
N ALA A 195 -3.49 9.95 -2.32
CA ALA A 195 -3.07 11.34 -2.17
C ALA A 195 -1.61 11.56 -2.59
N GLY A 196 -0.72 10.63 -2.22
CA GLY A 196 0.68 10.63 -2.63
C GLY A 196 0.84 10.51 -4.14
N GLU A 197 0.13 9.58 -4.77
CA GLU A 197 0.12 9.35 -6.21
C GLU A 197 -0.34 10.60 -6.97
N LEU A 198 -1.48 11.17 -6.55
CA LEU A 198 -2.02 12.40 -7.15
C LEU A 198 -0.99 13.55 -7.10
N SER A 199 -0.36 13.75 -5.95
CA SER A 199 0.64 14.82 -5.76
C SER A 199 1.90 14.61 -6.61
N LEU A 200 2.48 13.42 -6.58
CA LEU A 200 3.72 13.13 -7.32
C LEU A 200 3.50 13.16 -8.83
N MET A 201 2.41 12.55 -9.31
CA MET A 201 2.07 12.55 -10.74
C MET A 201 1.82 13.98 -11.24
N SER A 202 1.19 14.83 -10.42
CA SER A 202 1.00 16.25 -10.75
C SER A 202 2.32 17.01 -10.84
N ALA A 203 3.22 16.80 -9.89
CA ALA A 203 4.54 17.44 -9.91
C ALA A 203 5.39 17.00 -11.12
N LEU A 204 5.27 15.73 -11.53
CA LEU A 204 5.92 15.19 -12.72
C LEU A 204 5.32 15.79 -14.01
N ALA A 205 4.00 15.79 -14.13
CA ALA A 205 3.29 16.33 -15.29
C ALA A 205 3.56 17.84 -15.48
N ALA A 206 3.69 18.59 -14.38
CA ALA A 206 4.03 20.01 -14.42
C ALA A 206 5.54 20.30 -14.62
N GLY A 207 6.40 19.28 -14.72
CA GLY A 207 7.86 19.43 -14.82
C GLY A 207 8.54 20.00 -13.56
N GLN A 208 7.89 19.93 -12.39
CA GLN A 208 8.33 20.59 -11.16
C GLN A 208 9.19 19.70 -10.25
N LEU A 209 9.33 18.41 -10.54
CA LEU A 209 9.95 17.45 -9.62
C LEU A 209 11.38 17.83 -9.22
N VAL A 210 12.23 18.19 -10.18
CA VAL A 210 13.63 18.58 -9.91
C VAL A 210 13.69 19.82 -9.02
N ARG A 211 12.82 20.81 -9.24
CA ARG A 211 12.79 22.05 -8.48
C ARG A 211 12.33 21.83 -7.03
N SER A 212 11.34 20.95 -6.81
CA SER A 212 10.83 20.61 -5.48
C SER A 212 11.84 19.81 -4.66
N HIS A 213 12.53 18.84 -5.26
CA HIS A 213 13.61 18.11 -4.56
C HIS A 213 14.77 19.02 -4.17
N MET A 214 15.16 19.96 -5.05
CA MET A 214 16.23 20.91 -4.74
C MET A 214 15.86 21.89 -3.62
N LYS A 215 14.57 22.24 -3.47
CA LYS A 215 14.09 23.18 -2.45
C LYS A 215 13.86 22.54 -1.07
N TYR A 216 13.35 21.30 -1.02
CA TYR A 216 12.90 20.69 0.23
C TYR A 216 13.70 19.45 0.65
N ASN A 217 14.44 18.80 -0.26
CA ASN A 217 15.17 17.56 0.01
C ASN A 217 16.71 17.75 0.03
N ARG A 218 17.19 19.00 0.01
CA ARG A 218 18.58 19.35 0.29
C ARG A 218 18.63 20.33 1.46
N SER A 219 19.42 20.00 2.48
CA SER A 219 19.76 20.95 3.54
C SER A 219 20.64 22.05 2.93
N THR A 220 20.18 23.30 2.94
CA THR A 220 21.03 24.48 2.67
C THR A 220 21.89 24.80 3.90
N LYS A 221 22.65 23.81 4.40
CA LYS A 221 23.56 24.03 5.53
C LYS A 221 24.93 24.58 5.16
N ASP A 222 25.23 24.73 3.86
CA ASP A 222 26.49 25.32 3.39
C ASP A 222 26.21 26.37 2.29
N MET A 223 25.73 27.55 2.69
CA MET A 223 25.89 28.82 1.97
C MET A 223 25.97 29.97 2.96
#